data_AF-A0A974HJ56-F1
#
_entry.id   AF-A0A974HJ56-F1
#
_cell.length_a   1.000
_cell.length_b   1.000
_cell.length_c   1.000
_cell.angle_alpha   90.00
_cell.angle_beta   90.00
_cell.angle_gamma   90.00
#
_symmetry.space_group_name_H-M   'P 1'
#
loop_
_entity.id
_entity.type
_entity.pdbx_description
1 polymer ?
#
loop_
_entity_poly.entity_id
_entity_poly.type
_entity_poly.pdbx_seq_one_letter_code
_entity_poly.pdbx_strand_id
1 'polypeptide(L)'
;YLEDEYCKGDREDDPMPPVQPYHYGSHYSNSGTVLHFLVRMPPFTKMFLAYQDQSFDIPDRTFHSMNTTWRLSSYESMTDVKELIPEFFYLPEFLVNREGFDFGVRQNGERVNHVNLPPWARNDPRLFILIHRQALESDNVSQTICHWIDLVFGYKQKGRAAVQAINVFHPA
;
A
#
# COMPACT_ATOMS: atom_id res chain seq x y z
N TYR A 1 16.39 -10.47 18.14
CA TYR A 1 15.60 -9.36 18.71
C TYR A 1 14.15 -9.76 18.93
N LEU A 2 13.29 -9.92 17.90
CA LEU A 2 11.88 -10.29 18.14
C LEU A 2 11.71 -11.70 18.73
N GLU A 3 12.57 -12.65 18.35
CA GLU A 3 12.59 -13.97 19.02
C GLU A 3 12.98 -13.86 20.51
N ASP A 4 13.93 -12.98 20.83
CA ASP A 4 14.37 -12.75 22.22
C ASP A 4 13.30 -12.00 23.03
N GLU A 5 12.58 -11.06 22.42
CA GLU A 5 11.46 -10.33 23.01
C GLU A 5 10.25 -11.25 23.23
N TYR A 6 9.96 -12.16 22.30
CA TYR A 6 8.89 -13.16 22.41
C TYR A 6 9.09 -14.06 23.65
N CYS A 7 10.34 -14.37 23.99
CA CYS A 7 10.67 -15.14 25.19
C CYS A 7 10.66 -14.32 26.50
N LYS A 8 10.57 -12.99 26.43
CA LYS A 8 10.62 -12.08 27.61
C LYS A 8 9.24 -11.57 28.05
N GLY A 9 8.17 -11.95 27.36
CA GLY A 9 6.83 -11.33 27.43
C GLY A 9 6.02 -11.51 28.72
N ASP A 10 6.46 -12.32 29.69
CA ASP A 10 5.74 -12.50 30.95
C ASP A 10 6.32 -11.58 32.04
N ARG A 11 5.88 -10.31 32.06
CA ARG A 11 6.05 -9.42 33.22
C ARG A 11 4.70 -9.23 33.88
N GLU A 12 4.52 -9.77 35.08
CA GLU A 12 3.26 -9.78 35.84
C GLU A 12 2.76 -8.36 36.25
N ASP A 13 3.60 -7.32 36.14
CA ASP A 13 3.33 -5.97 36.64
C ASP A 13 2.79 -4.96 35.59
N ASP A 14 2.60 -5.36 34.31
CA ASP A 14 2.06 -4.44 33.28
C ASP A 14 0.52 -4.51 33.24
N PRO A 15 -0.21 -3.40 33.52
CA PRO A 15 -1.67 -3.38 33.48
C PRO A 15 -2.26 -3.53 32.07
N MET A 16 -1.44 -3.44 31.02
CA MET A 16 -1.84 -3.72 29.64
C MET A 16 -1.40 -5.14 29.25
N PRO A 17 -2.26 -5.97 28.61
CA PRO A 17 -1.81 -7.25 28.07
C PRO A 17 -0.60 -7.01 27.16
N PRO A 18 0.50 -7.77 27.31
CA PRO A 18 1.74 -7.51 26.58
C PRO A 18 1.47 -7.60 25.08
N VAL A 19 1.65 -6.48 24.38
CA VAL A 19 1.58 -6.45 22.92
C VAL A 19 2.72 -7.33 22.41
N GLN A 20 2.37 -8.39 21.68
CA GLN A 20 3.39 -9.27 21.13
C GLN A 20 4.30 -8.49 20.18
N PRO A 21 5.61 -8.79 20.16
CA PRO A 21 6.55 -8.08 19.30
C PRO A 21 6.17 -8.21 17.81
N TYR A 22 6.27 -7.10 17.07
CA TYR A 22 5.91 -7.03 15.65
C TYR A 22 6.97 -6.27 14.84
N HIS A 23 7.01 -6.47 13.53
CA HIS A 23 7.86 -5.73 12.59
C HIS A 23 7.18 -4.44 12.11
N TYR A 24 5.89 -4.53 11.79
CA TYR A 24 5.16 -3.45 11.13
C TYR A 24 3.98 -2.99 11.98
N GLY A 25 3.98 -1.70 12.33
CA GLY A 25 2.86 -1.04 13.02
C GLY A 25 1.70 -0.68 12.09
N SER A 26 1.88 -0.82 10.78
CA SER A 26 0.87 -0.57 9.76
C SER A 26 0.69 -1.82 8.91
N HIS A 27 -0.55 -2.07 8.47
CA HIS A 27 -0.88 -3.27 7.67
C HIS A 27 -0.79 -2.98 6.17
N TYR A 28 -0.38 -3.98 5.39
CA TYR A 28 -0.23 -3.88 3.93
C TYR A 28 -1.55 -3.68 3.17
N SER A 29 -2.67 -4.03 3.80
CA SER A 29 -4.01 -3.87 3.25
C SER A 29 -4.98 -3.32 4.30
N ASN A 30 -5.62 -2.19 4.00
CA ASN A 30 -6.65 -1.57 4.81
C ASN A 30 -7.52 -0.65 3.96
N SER A 31 -8.68 -0.23 4.48
CA SER A 31 -9.62 0.65 3.77
C SER A 31 -8.97 1.98 3.36
N GLY A 32 -8.14 2.57 4.22
CA GLY A 32 -7.41 3.81 3.91
C GLY A 32 -6.51 3.68 2.67
N THR A 33 -5.85 2.53 2.51
CA THR A 33 -5.00 2.22 1.35
C THR A 33 -5.81 2.13 0.06
N VAL A 34 -6.94 1.40 0.11
CA VAL A 34 -7.84 1.29 -1.05
C VAL A 34 -8.39 2.66 -1.45
N LEU A 35 -8.86 3.45 -0.48
CA LEU A 35 -9.38 4.79 -0.72
C LEU A 35 -8.29 5.75 -1.23
N HIS A 36 -7.06 5.64 -0.73
CA HIS A 36 -5.92 6.43 -1.20
C HIS A 36 -5.63 6.19 -2.68
N PHE A 37 -5.60 4.93 -3.13
CA PHE A 37 -5.40 4.62 -4.55
C PHE A 37 -6.58 5.05 -5.41
N LEU A 38 -7.82 4.79 -4.95
CA LEU A 38 -9.03 4.99 -5.75
C LEU A 38 -9.68 6.37 -5.59
N VAL A 39 -9.04 7.32 -4.89
CA VAL A 39 -9.60 8.65 -4.58
C VAL A 39 -10.14 9.42 -5.80
N ARG A 40 -9.65 9.12 -7.00
CA ARG A 40 -10.08 9.74 -8.28
C ARG A 40 -11.36 9.16 -8.87
N MET A 41 -11.89 8.07 -8.33
CA MET A 41 -13.08 7.42 -8.87
C MET A 41 -14.25 7.47 -7.90
N PRO A 42 -15.44 7.89 -8.35
CA PRO A 42 -16.69 7.60 -7.64
C PRO A 42 -16.96 6.08 -7.58
N PRO A 43 -17.51 5.55 -6.46
CA PRO A 43 -17.91 6.26 -5.24
C PRO A 43 -16.76 6.45 -4.22
N PHE A 44 -15.56 5.93 -4.49
CA PHE A 44 -14.42 5.97 -3.57
C PHE A 44 -14.00 7.39 -3.19
N THR A 45 -14.12 8.37 -4.10
CA THR A 45 -13.92 9.79 -3.77
C THR A 45 -14.80 10.23 -2.59
N LYS A 46 -16.10 9.92 -2.63
CA LYS A 46 -17.04 10.29 -1.57
C LYS A 46 -16.70 9.57 -0.26
N MET A 47 -16.29 8.30 -0.35
CA MET A 47 -15.87 7.52 0.81
C MET A 47 -14.58 8.08 1.42
N PHE A 48 -13.62 8.51 0.60
CA PHE A 48 -12.38 9.15 1.05
C PHE A 48 -12.66 10.46 1.77
N LEU A 49 -13.53 11.32 1.21
CA LEU A 49 -13.93 12.56 1.86
C LEU A 49 -14.63 12.29 3.20
N ALA A 50 -15.51 11.29 3.27
CA ALA A 50 -16.11 10.87 4.55
C ALA A 50 -15.08 10.37 5.57
N TYR A 51 -13.99 9.75 5.10
CA TYR A 51 -12.89 9.27 5.92
C TYR A 51 -11.94 10.39 6.39
N GLN A 52 -11.94 11.55 5.71
CA GLN A 52 -11.04 12.69 5.94
C GLN A 52 -11.82 13.98 6.24
N ASP A 53 -12.87 13.89 7.08
CA ASP A 53 -13.64 15.04 7.56
C ASP A 53 -14.15 16.00 6.46
N GLN A 54 -14.64 15.43 5.36
CA GLN A 54 -15.14 16.13 4.16
C GLN A 54 -14.08 16.95 3.40
N SER A 55 -12.80 16.66 3.59
CA SER A 55 -11.70 17.31 2.87
C SER A 55 -10.85 16.29 2.11
N PHE A 56 -10.23 16.73 1.03
CA PHE A 56 -9.09 15.99 0.48
C PHE A 56 -7.90 16.08 1.44
N ASP A 57 -7.03 15.07 1.36
CA ASP A 57 -5.77 15.07 2.11
C ASP A 57 -4.80 16.11 1.53
N ILE A 58 -3.71 16.39 2.24
CA ILE A 58 -2.71 17.32 1.75
C ILE A 58 -2.14 16.82 0.41
N PRO A 59 -1.84 17.72 -0.54
CA PRO A 59 -1.46 17.33 -1.90
C PRO A 59 -0.24 16.39 -1.94
N ASP A 60 0.74 16.60 -1.06
CA ASP A 60 1.96 15.78 -0.96
C ASP A 60 1.72 14.34 -0.48
N ARG A 61 0.63 14.09 0.27
CA ARG A 61 0.23 12.75 0.72
C ARG A 61 -0.78 12.08 -0.21
N THR A 62 -1.38 12.83 -1.12
CA THR A 62 -2.31 12.26 -2.11
C THR A 62 -1.54 11.36 -3.08
N PHE A 63 -2.16 10.28 -3.55
CA PHE A 63 -1.60 9.40 -4.58
C PHE A 63 -1.36 10.18 -5.88
N HIS A 64 -0.17 10.75 -6.06
CA HIS A 64 0.14 11.66 -7.18
C HIS A 64 1.15 11.06 -8.17
N SER A 65 1.89 10.03 -7.79
CA SER A 65 2.93 9.43 -8.63
C SER A 65 3.17 7.98 -8.26
N MET A 66 3.20 7.10 -9.25
CA MET A 66 3.56 5.69 -9.04
C MET A 66 4.99 5.55 -8.51
N ASN A 67 5.93 6.34 -9.05
CA ASN A 67 7.33 6.32 -8.60
C ASN A 67 7.48 6.71 -7.12
N THR A 68 6.84 7.81 -6.69
CA THR A 68 6.84 8.22 -5.28
C THR A 68 6.25 7.14 -4.38
N THR A 69 5.08 6.59 -4.74
CA THR A 69 4.45 5.53 -3.94
C THR A 69 5.31 4.28 -3.83
N TRP A 70 5.90 3.82 -4.94
CA TRP A 70 6.84 2.69 -4.92
C TRP A 70 8.02 2.93 -3.97
N ARG A 71 8.69 4.09 -4.09
CA ARG A 71 9.83 4.42 -3.23
C ARG A 71 9.46 4.43 -1.74
N LEU A 72 8.34 5.08 -1.41
CA LEU A 72 7.83 5.15 -0.04
C LEU A 72 7.52 3.76 0.51
N SER A 73 6.77 2.94 -0.24
CA SER A 73 6.33 1.62 0.24
C SER A 73 7.41 0.54 0.21
N SER A 74 8.46 0.72 -0.60
CA SER A 74 9.51 -0.29 -0.74
C SER A 74 10.75 -0.06 0.13
N TYR A 75 11.16 1.19 0.37
CA TYR A 75 12.41 1.42 1.12
C TYR A 75 12.57 2.79 1.79
N GLU A 76 11.77 3.81 1.46
CA GLU A 76 11.96 5.16 2.05
C GLU A 76 11.19 5.38 3.33
N SER A 77 10.03 4.74 3.48
CA SER A 77 9.24 4.81 4.70
C SER A 77 9.31 3.49 5.46
N MET A 78 9.56 3.57 6.76
CA MET A 78 9.51 2.41 7.65
C MET A 78 8.08 2.02 8.04
N THR A 79 7.09 2.89 7.74
CA THR A 79 5.69 2.70 8.12
C THR A 79 4.77 2.51 6.92
N ASP A 80 5.24 2.81 5.71
CA ASP A 80 4.50 2.56 4.48
C ASP A 80 4.87 1.17 3.96
N VAL A 81 3.99 0.20 4.18
CA VAL A 81 4.19 -1.19 3.73
C VAL A 81 3.01 -1.68 2.91
N LYS A 82 2.34 -0.76 2.21
CA LYS A 82 1.15 -1.03 1.42
C LYS A 82 1.48 -1.96 0.26
N GLU A 83 0.60 -2.94 0.03
CA GLU A 83 0.61 -3.78 -1.16
C GLU A 83 -0.35 -3.24 -2.22
N LEU A 84 -0.16 -3.67 -3.46
CA LEU A 84 -1.01 -3.24 -4.57
C LEU A 84 -2.44 -3.80 -4.45
N ILE A 85 -3.40 -3.00 -4.93
CA ILE A 85 -4.80 -3.43 -5.10
C ILE A 85 -5.01 -4.04 -6.50
N PRO A 86 -6.03 -4.91 -6.69
CA PRO A 86 -6.30 -5.55 -7.98
C PRO A 86 -6.44 -4.58 -9.17
N GLU A 87 -6.95 -3.38 -8.95
CA GLU A 87 -7.18 -2.35 -9.97
C GLU A 87 -5.92 -2.01 -10.77
N PHE A 88 -4.73 -2.17 -10.19
CA PHE A 88 -3.44 -2.02 -10.89
C PHE A 88 -3.23 -3.00 -12.05
N PHE A 89 -4.07 -4.03 -12.21
CA PHE A 89 -3.93 -5.07 -13.22
C PHE A 89 -5.09 -5.11 -14.23
N TYR A 90 -6.12 -4.28 -14.07
CA TYR A 90 -7.24 -4.28 -15.01
C TYR A 90 -7.93 -2.92 -15.22
N LEU A 91 -7.71 -1.91 -14.37
CA LEU A 91 -8.51 -0.69 -14.36
C LEU A 91 -7.65 0.56 -14.58
N PRO A 92 -7.57 1.12 -15.79
CA PRO A 92 -6.79 2.35 -16.04
C PRO A 92 -7.45 3.63 -15.51
N GLU A 93 -8.76 3.62 -15.27
CA GLU A 93 -9.56 4.79 -14.89
C GLU A 93 -9.08 5.46 -13.60
N PHE A 94 -8.65 4.70 -12.57
CA PHE A 94 -8.29 5.29 -11.27
C PHE A 94 -7.02 6.16 -11.32
N LEU A 95 -6.22 6.04 -12.37
CA LEU A 95 -5.02 6.85 -12.61
C LEU A 95 -5.36 8.22 -13.19
N VAL A 96 -6.60 8.42 -13.65
CA VAL A 96 -7.04 9.61 -14.37
C VAL A 96 -8.07 10.37 -13.56
N ASN A 97 -7.78 11.62 -13.22
CA ASN A 97 -8.78 12.56 -12.70
C ASN A 97 -9.78 12.98 -13.79
N ARG A 98 -10.74 12.11 -14.12
CA ARG A 98 -11.78 12.38 -15.14
C ARG A 98 -12.80 13.42 -14.68
N GLU A 99 -13.11 13.42 -13.38
CA GLU A 99 -14.10 14.32 -12.77
C GLU A 99 -13.57 15.74 -12.54
N GLY A 100 -12.26 15.97 -12.75
CA GLY A 100 -11.65 17.30 -12.57
C GLY A 100 -11.60 17.76 -11.11
N PHE A 101 -11.43 16.83 -10.16
CA PHE A 101 -11.28 17.17 -8.74
C PHE A 101 -10.06 18.06 -8.50
N ASP A 102 -10.18 19.01 -7.56
CA ASP A 102 -9.06 19.81 -7.10
C ASP A 102 -8.36 19.15 -5.92
N PHE A 103 -7.25 18.46 -6.20
CA PHE A 103 -6.38 17.86 -5.17
C PHE A 103 -5.33 18.85 -4.65
N GLY A 104 -5.38 20.11 -5.04
CA GLY A 104 -4.45 21.15 -4.61
C GLY A 104 -3.07 21.11 -5.28
N VAL A 105 -2.13 21.82 -4.66
CA VAL A 105 -0.76 22.03 -5.15
C VAL A 105 0.23 21.60 -4.07
N ARG A 106 1.17 20.74 -4.46
CA ARG A 106 2.24 20.25 -3.59
C ARG A 106 3.19 21.36 -3.19
N GLN A 107 3.96 21.13 -2.13
CA GLN A 107 4.96 22.10 -1.64
C GLN A 107 5.98 22.51 -2.71
N ASN A 108 6.26 21.65 -3.68
CA ASN A 108 7.16 21.95 -4.80
C ASN A 108 6.50 22.73 -5.95
N GLY A 109 5.24 23.17 -5.79
CA GLY A 109 4.48 23.91 -6.79
C GLY A 109 3.78 23.06 -7.85
N GLU A 110 3.92 21.73 -7.81
CA GLU A 110 3.24 20.84 -8.76
C GLU A 110 1.78 20.64 -8.37
N ARG A 111 0.86 20.89 -9.30
CA ARG A 111 -0.56 20.59 -9.11
C ARG A 111 -0.80 19.08 -9.16
N VAL A 112 -1.58 18.57 -8.21
CA VAL A 112 -2.00 17.16 -8.21
C VAL A 112 -3.21 17.02 -9.13
N ASN A 113 -3.09 16.17 -10.15
CA ASN A 113 -4.17 15.91 -11.11
C ASN A 113 -4.20 14.41 -11.48
N HIS A 114 -3.87 14.03 -12.71
CA HIS A 114 -3.61 12.63 -13.08
C HIS A 114 -2.42 12.07 -12.29
N VAL A 115 -2.39 10.76 -12.12
CA VAL A 115 -1.24 10.09 -11.49
C VAL A 115 -0.06 10.15 -12.45
N ASN A 116 1.10 10.58 -11.97
CA ASN A 116 2.34 10.56 -12.74
C ASN A 116 2.79 9.11 -12.93
N LEU A 117 2.87 8.69 -14.18
CA LEU A 117 3.23 7.33 -14.58
C LEU A 117 4.72 7.24 -14.95
N PRO A 118 5.32 6.04 -14.90
CA PRO A 118 6.69 5.85 -15.35
C PRO A 118 6.88 6.22 -16.84
N PRO A 119 8.09 6.64 -17.28
CA PRO A 119 8.33 7.05 -18.66
C PRO A 119 7.97 6.00 -19.72
N TRP A 120 8.13 4.71 -19.40
CA TRP A 120 7.78 3.61 -20.31
C TRP A 120 6.28 3.53 -20.61
N ALA A 121 5.42 4.07 -19.74
CA ALA A 121 3.98 4.13 -19.95
C ALA A 121 3.57 5.28 -20.87
N ARG A 122 4.48 6.20 -21.23
CA ARG A 122 4.24 7.32 -22.16
C ARG A 122 2.99 8.16 -21.82
N ASN A 123 2.73 8.34 -20.53
CA ASN A 123 1.51 8.98 -20.01
C ASN A 123 0.20 8.33 -20.48
N ASP A 124 0.22 7.05 -20.84
CA ASP A 124 -0.96 6.24 -21.19
C ASP A 124 -1.28 5.27 -20.03
N PRO A 125 -2.35 5.54 -19.25
CA PRO A 125 -2.82 4.66 -18.19
C PRO A 125 -3.18 3.25 -18.68
N ARG A 126 -3.68 3.10 -19.92
CA ARG A 126 -4.01 1.79 -20.48
C ARG A 126 -2.74 0.99 -20.73
N LEU A 127 -1.72 1.61 -21.31
CA LEU A 127 -0.42 0.98 -21.50
C LEU A 127 0.22 0.57 -20.16
N PHE A 128 0.11 1.43 -19.14
CA PHE A 128 0.56 1.11 -17.79
C PHE A 128 -0.09 -0.17 -17.24
N ILE A 129 -1.42 -0.25 -17.28
CA ILE A 129 -2.18 -1.42 -16.81
C ILE A 129 -1.89 -2.67 -17.65
N LEU A 130 -1.78 -2.54 -18.97
CA LEU A 130 -1.46 -3.66 -19.85
C LEU A 130 -0.10 -4.27 -19.52
N ILE A 131 0.91 -3.44 -19.28
CA ILE A 131 2.25 -3.91 -18.90
C ILE A 131 2.24 -4.52 -17.49
N HIS A 132 1.52 -3.93 -16.53
CA HIS A 132 1.34 -4.52 -15.19
C HIS A 132 0.71 -5.92 -15.28
N ARG A 133 -0.34 -6.07 -16.08
CA ARG A 133 -0.98 -7.37 -16.31
C ARG A 133 -0.02 -8.36 -16.99
N GLN A 134 0.71 -7.93 -18.02
CA GLN A 134 1.70 -8.79 -18.68
C GLN A 134 2.81 -9.23 -17.71
N ALA A 135 3.25 -8.35 -16.80
CA ALA A 135 4.24 -8.70 -15.78
C ALA A 135 3.68 -9.71 -14.77
N LEU A 136 2.43 -9.55 -14.32
CA LEU A 136 1.76 -10.48 -13.41
C LEU A 136 1.63 -11.89 -14.03
N GLU A 137 1.33 -11.97 -15.32
CA GLU A 137 1.19 -13.24 -16.08
C GLU A 137 2.53 -13.79 -16.61
N SER A 138 3.66 -13.18 -16.23
CA SER A 138 4.97 -13.61 -16.71
C SER A 138 5.41 -14.94 -16.07
N ASP A 139 6.33 -15.66 -16.73
CA ASP A 139 6.93 -16.88 -16.19
C ASP A 139 7.65 -16.61 -14.85
N ASN A 140 8.29 -15.44 -14.72
CA ASN A 140 8.98 -15.05 -13.50
C ASN A 140 8.03 -14.97 -12.30
N VAL A 141 6.89 -14.30 -12.47
CA VAL A 141 5.87 -14.23 -11.42
C VAL A 141 5.22 -15.60 -11.20
N SER A 142 4.89 -16.32 -12.26
CA SER A 142 4.28 -17.66 -12.18
C SER A 142 5.13 -18.64 -11.34
N GLN A 143 6.46 -18.58 -11.47
CA GLN A 143 7.38 -19.42 -10.72
C GLN A 143 7.58 -19.00 -9.25
N THR A 144 7.25 -17.75 -8.89
CA THR A 144 7.63 -17.17 -7.58
C THR A 144 6.45 -16.67 -6.75
N ILE A 145 5.25 -16.51 -7.34
CA ILE A 145 4.07 -15.98 -6.67
C ILE A 145 3.65 -16.81 -5.45
N CYS A 146 3.98 -18.11 -5.45
CA CYS A 146 3.75 -18.99 -4.30
C CYS A 146 4.46 -18.49 -3.03
N HIS A 147 5.63 -17.84 -3.15
CA HIS A 147 6.33 -17.26 -2.00
C HIS A 147 5.61 -16.05 -1.42
N TRP A 148 4.96 -15.23 -2.26
CA TRP A 148 4.09 -14.16 -1.79
C TRP A 148 2.83 -14.72 -1.15
N ILE A 149 2.23 -15.76 -1.73
CA ILE A 149 1.08 -16.47 -1.14
C ILE A 149 1.44 -17.02 0.25
N ASP A 150 2.64 -17.58 0.42
CA ASP A 150 3.11 -18.07 1.72
C ASP A 150 3.14 -16.97 2.80
N LEU A 151 3.52 -15.74 2.42
CA LEU A 151 3.56 -14.58 3.31
C LEU A 151 2.14 -14.10 3.68
N VAL A 152 1.26 -13.98 2.70
CA VAL A 152 -0.06 -13.36 2.90
C VAL A 152 -1.09 -14.35 3.46
N PHE A 153 -1.09 -15.60 2.98
CA PHE A 153 -2.13 -16.60 3.26
C PHE A 153 -1.58 -17.95 3.76
N GLY A 154 -0.29 -18.22 3.54
CA GLY A 154 0.31 -19.52 3.85
C GLY A 154 1.04 -19.56 5.19
N TYR A 155 2.02 -20.45 5.29
CA TYR A 155 2.65 -20.81 6.56
C TYR A 155 3.58 -19.71 7.13
N LYS A 156 3.96 -18.71 6.32
CA LYS A 156 4.77 -17.56 6.75
C LYS A 156 3.91 -16.38 7.22
N GLN A 157 2.59 -16.53 7.32
CA GLN A 157 1.70 -15.48 7.83
C GLN A 157 1.86 -15.27 9.35
N LYS A 158 2.12 -16.34 10.12
CA LYS A 158 2.18 -16.30 11.59
C LYS A 158 3.30 -17.19 12.15
N GLY A 159 3.57 -17.04 13.45
CA GLY A 159 4.53 -17.87 14.19
C GLY A 159 5.99 -17.62 13.79
N ARG A 160 6.87 -18.59 14.07
CA ARG A 160 8.32 -18.44 13.84
C ARG A 160 8.69 -18.20 12.37
N ALA A 161 7.97 -18.81 11.43
CA ALA A 161 8.21 -18.61 10.00
C ALA A 161 7.96 -17.15 9.57
N ALA A 162 6.93 -16.49 10.14
CA ALA A 162 6.67 -15.08 9.91
C ALA A 162 7.77 -14.19 10.51
N VAL A 163 8.29 -14.55 11.69
CA VAL A 163 9.40 -13.81 12.32
C VAL A 163 10.64 -13.85 11.44
N GLN A 164 11.02 -15.04 10.97
CA GLN A 164 12.17 -15.24 10.08
C GLN A 164 12.01 -14.54 8.72
N ALA A 165 10.78 -14.43 8.23
CA ALA A 165 10.46 -13.77 6.96
C ALA A 165 10.24 -12.25 7.08
N ILE A 166 10.41 -11.66 8.28
CA ILE A 166 10.10 -10.24 8.54
C ILE A 166 8.66 -9.91 8.13
N ASN A 167 7.69 -10.70 8.60
CA ASN A 167 6.30 -10.63 8.15
C ASN A 167 5.31 -10.65 9.33
N VAL A 168 5.65 -9.93 10.41
CA VAL A 168 4.80 -9.85 11.61
C VAL A 168 4.22 -8.45 11.74
N PHE A 169 2.89 -8.36 11.70
CA PHE A 169 2.15 -7.11 11.79
C PHE A 169 1.56 -6.94 13.19
N HIS A 170 1.39 -5.68 13.62
CA HIS A 170 0.70 -5.37 14.87
C HIS A 170 -0.70 -6.02 14.86
N PRO A 171 -1.10 -6.74 15.92
CA PRO A 171 -2.46 -7.29 16.02
C PRO A 171 -3.47 -6.13 16.06
N ALA A 172 -4.42 -6.14 15.13
CA ALA A 172 -5.48 -5.12 15.07
C ALA A 172 -6.41 -5.20 16.29
#